data_AF-A0A7J9YQB5-F1
#
_entry.id   AF-A0A7J9YQB5-F1
#
_cell.length_a   1.000
_cell.length_b   1.000
_cell.length_c   1.000
_cell.angle_alpha   90.00
_cell.angle_beta   90.00
_cell.angle_gamma   90.00
#
_symmetry.space_group_name_H-M   'P 1'
#
loop_
_entity.id
_entity.type
_entity.pdbx_description
1 polymer ?
#
loop_
_entity_poly.entity_id
_entity_poly.type
_entity_poly.pdbx_seq_one_letter_code
_entity_poly.pdbx_strand_id
1 'polypeptide(L)'
;MKLGMFDAVPDAGGLALGESVRRAARLVDAGLDAIEVSCNVMRLPSDSAATYVAVDRGRALADLLVHRLHKDPGAEAYFLPLARALRRAVETKVILVGGLRRRETLEAVLDDRAVDFVAMARPFIREPDLARQLADGRQGLVDCVSCNICLMHEGHHSLRCWRTPRRRLVQHAAYRLSGGFRRAPTIAVKSD
;
A
#
# COMPACT_ATOMS: atom_id res chain seq x y z
N MET A 1 14.11 5.12 -6.95
CA MET A 1 13.99 5.65 -5.57
C MET A 1 12.52 5.79 -5.21
N LYS A 2 12.13 5.51 -3.96
CA LYS A 2 10.79 5.84 -3.48
C LYS A 2 10.75 7.27 -2.98
N LEU A 3 9.85 8.09 -3.51
CA LEU A 3 9.75 9.50 -3.22
C LEU A 3 8.33 9.86 -2.79
N GLY A 4 8.23 10.47 -1.61
CA GLY A 4 6.96 10.98 -1.14
C GLY A 4 6.60 12.29 -1.86
N MET A 5 5.39 12.33 -2.41
CA MET A 5 4.89 13.41 -3.25
C MET A 5 4.10 14.45 -2.47
N PHE A 6 3.73 14.16 -1.23
CA PHE A 6 3.08 15.10 -0.33
C PHE A 6 3.23 14.64 1.13
N ASP A 7 3.08 15.57 2.08
CA ASP A 7 2.96 15.27 3.51
C ASP A 7 1.49 15.23 3.93
N ALA A 8 1.11 14.20 4.69
CA ALA A 8 -0.23 14.08 5.29
C ALA A 8 -0.31 14.84 6.63
N VAL A 9 0.02 16.13 6.60
CA VAL A 9 -0.03 17.03 7.74
C VAL A 9 -1.08 18.13 7.51
N PRO A 10 -1.83 18.56 8.55
CA PRO A 10 -2.95 19.48 8.39
C PRO A 10 -2.54 20.94 8.11
N ASP A 11 -1.30 21.32 8.41
CA ASP A 11 -0.83 22.71 8.30
C ASP A 11 -0.14 23.00 6.96
N ALA A 12 -0.19 24.25 6.52
CA ALA A 12 0.36 24.76 5.25
C ALA A 12 1.90 24.64 5.10
N GLY A 13 2.60 24.03 6.06
CA GLY A 13 4.05 23.82 6.03
C GLY A 13 4.51 22.46 5.51
N GLY A 14 3.57 21.55 5.19
CA GLY A 14 3.91 20.23 4.63
C GLY A 14 4.39 20.30 3.18
N LEU A 15 5.14 19.28 2.75
CA LEU A 15 5.55 19.11 1.37
C LEU A 15 4.30 19.05 0.45
N ALA A 16 4.19 20.01 -0.47
CA ALA A 16 3.11 20.06 -1.45
C ALA A 16 3.51 19.43 -2.78
N LEU A 17 2.54 18.84 -3.49
CA LEU A 17 2.76 18.12 -4.75
C LEU A 17 3.61 18.88 -5.77
N GLY A 18 3.32 20.17 -6.00
CA GLY A 18 4.07 20.97 -6.96
C GLY A 18 5.55 21.14 -6.60
N GLU A 19 5.86 21.22 -5.30
CA GLU A 19 7.25 21.26 -4.83
C GLU A 19 7.94 19.91 -5.01
N SER A 20 7.25 18.82 -4.65
CA SER A 20 7.75 17.44 -4.82
C SER A 20 8.10 17.14 -6.26
N VAL A 21 7.26 17.55 -7.21
CA VAL A 21 7.51 17.38 -8.65
C VAL A 21 8.78 18.13 -9.09
N ARG A 22 8.97 19.38 -8.65
CA ARG A 22 10.20 20.14 -8.95
C ARG A 22 11.45 19.48 -8.36
N ARG A 23 11.37 18.97 -7.13
CA ARG A 23 12.47 18.27 -6.47
C ARG A 23 12.78 16.94 -7.18
N ALA A 24 11.74 16.20 -7.58
CA ALA A 24 11.86 14.96 -8.33
C ALA A 24 12.60 15.18 -9.66
N ALA A 25 12.24 16.22 -10.42
CA ALA A 25 12.92 16.57 -11.67
C ALA A 25 14.43 16.80 -11.46
N ARG A 26 14.82 17.52 -10.40
CA ARG A 26 16.25 17.72 -10.08
C ARG A 26 16.99 16.41 -9.75
N LEU A 27 16.32 15.46 -9.11
CA LEU A 27 16.90 14.14 -8.85
C LEU A 27 17.08 13.34 -10.16
N VAL A 28 16.14 13.49 -11.09
CA VAL A 28 16.25 12.90 -12.43
C VAL A 28 17.40 13.51 -13.22
N ASP A 29 17.54 14.85 -13.20
CA ASP A 29 18.66 15.56 -13.83
C ASP A 29 20.02 15.12 -13.23
N ALA A 30 20.04 14.72 -11.96
CA ALA A 30 21.20 14.15 -11.29
C ALA A 30 21.44 12.66 -11.60
N GLY A 31 20.65 12.04 -12.48
CA GLY A 31 20.82 10.67 -12.96
C GLY A 31 19.93 9.60 -12.29
N LEU A 32 18.79 9.98 -11.70
CA LEU A 32 17.87 9.00 -11.11
C LEU A 32 17.06 8.21 -12.17
N ASP A 33 17.19 6.88 -12.18
CA ASP A 33 16.59 5.98 -13.20
C ASP A 33 15.11 5.65 -13.02
N ALA A 34 14.57 5.79 -11.79
CA ALA A 34 13.16 5.52 -11.52
C ALA A 34 12.65 6.18 -10.24
N ILE A 35 11.37 6.51 -10.20
CA ILE A 35 10.67 7.06 -9.04
C ILE A 35 9.40 6.25 -8.73
N GLU A 36 9.31 5.70 -7.51
CA GLU A 36 8.05 5.22 -6.94
C GLU A 36 7.36 6.34 -6.16
N VAL A 37 6.14 6.71 -6.55
CA VAL A 37 5.39 7.77 -5.87
C VAL A 37 4.71 7.28 -4.59
N SER A 38 4.82 8.02 -3.49
CA SER A 38 4.08 7.72 -2.26
C SER A 38 3.67 8.96 -1.47
N CYS A 39 3.12 8.77 -0.27
CA CYS A 39 3.09 9.80 0.77
C CYS A 39 4.47 9.87 1.46
N ASN A 40 4.89 11.05 1.89
CA ASN A 40 6.16 11.31 2.58
C ASN A 40 5.96 11.21 4.11
N VAL A 41 5.67 12.33 4.79
CA VAL A 41 5.36 12.33 6.22
C VAL A 41 3.91 11.89 6.43
N MET A 42 3.72 10.92 7.31
CA MET A 42 2.41 10.38 7.69
C MET A 42 2.13 10.71 9.15
N ARG A 43 0.87 11.00 9.49
CA ARG A 43 0.40 11.04 10.89
C ARG A 43 -0.10 9.68 11.34
N LEU A 44 -0.77 8.97 10.44
CA LEU A 44 -1.31 7.64 10.65
C LEU A 44 -0.84 6.72 9.53
N PRO A 45 -0.62 5.42 9.79
CA PRO A 45 -0.30 4.46 8.73
C PRO A 45 -1.33 4.45 7.60
N SER A 46 -2.59 4.78 7.89
CA SER A 46 -3.67 4.86 6.91
C SER A 46 -3.50 5.97 5.88
N ASP A 47 -2.68 6.99 6.16
CA ASP A 47 -2.44 8.11 5.23
C ASP A 47 -1.73 7.63 3.95
N SER A 48 -0.92 6.57 4.05
CA SER A 48 -0.29 5.93 2.89
C SER A 48 -0.86 4.54 2.58
N ALA A 49 -1.29 3.81 3.61
CA ALA A 49 -1.82 2.45 3.48
C ALA A 49 -3.33 2.41 3.74
N ALA A 50 -4.12 2.85 2.76
CA ALA A 50 -5.59 2.80 2.83
C ALA A 50 -6.11 1.41 3.22
N THR A 51 -7.19 1.40 4.02
CA THR A 51 -7.84 0.17 4.50
C THR A 51 -8.98 -0.27 3.60
N TYR A 52 -9.23 -1.58 3.52
CA TYR A 52 -10.37 -2.17 2.81
C TYR A 52 -10.54 -1.73 1.34
N VAL A 53 -9.42 -1.49 0.66
CA VAL A 53 -9.36 -1.25 -0.78
C VAL A 53 -9.96 -2.44 -1.53
N ALA A 54 -10.81 -2.17 -2.51
CA ALA A 54 -11.45 -3.16 -3.37
C ALA A 54 -12.39 -4.16 -2.66
N VAL A 55 -12.76 -3.93 -1.40
CA VAL A 55 -13.64 -4.82 -0.64
C VAL A 55 -15.11 -4.42 -0.85
N ASP A 56 -15.76 -5.07 -1.81
CA ASP A 56 -17.22 -5.02 -2.00
C ASP A 56 -18.00 -5.89 -1.00
N ARG A 57 -19.33 -5.89 -1.10
CA ARG A 57 -20.21 -6.63 -0.18
C ARG A 57 -19.97 -8.14 -0.23
N GLY A 58 -19.81 -8.70 -1.44
CA GLY A 58 -19.57 -10.13 -1.62
C GLY A 58 -18.24 -10.55 -1.00
N ARG A 59 -17.20 -9.76 -1.25
CA ARG A 59 -15.88 -9.95 -0.64
C ARG A 59 -15.92 -9.77 0.87
N ALA A 60 -16.65 -8.78 1.37
CA ALA A 60 -16.82 -8.56 2.80
C ALA A 60 -17.44 -9.77 3.49
N LEU A 61 -18.47 -10.37 2.89
CA LEU A 61 -19.09 -11.59 3.40
C LEU A 61 -18.10 -12.77 3.40
N ALA A 62 -17.42 -13.02 2.28
CA ALA A 62 -16.48 -14.14 2.12
C ALA A 62 -15.28 -14.08 3.11
N ASP A 63 -14.80 -12.88 3.44
CA ASP A 63 -13.69 -12.66 4.37
C ASP A 63 -14.13 -12.35 5.81
N LEU A 64 -15.42 -12.56 6.15
CA LEU A 64 -16.02 -12.32 7.48
C LEU A 64 -15.80 -10.89 7.99
N LEU A 65 -15.85 -9.91 7.09
CA LEU A 65 -15.73 -8.48 7.36
C LEU A 65 -17.13 -7.86 7.57
N VAL A 66 -17.85 -8.30 8.60
CA VAL A 66 -19.23 -7.86 8.86
C VAL A 66 -19.38 -6.34 8.94
N HIS A 67 -18.38 -5.64 9.48
CA HIS A 67 -18.34 -4.17 9.58
C HIS A 67 -18.16 -3.44 8.24
N ARG A 68 -18.04 -4.19 7.13
CA ARG A 68 -17.88 -3.69 5.75
C ARG A 68 -19.08 -4.03 4.85
N LEU A 69 -20.06 -4.82 5.30
CA LEU A 69 -21.21 -5.23 4.48
C LEU A 69 -22.03 -4.06 3.91
N HIS A 70 -22.01 -2.91 4.58
CA HIS A 70 -22.75 -1.71 4.19
C HIS A 70 -21.84 -0.52 3.88
N LYS A 71 -20.57 -0.76 3.51
CA LYS A 71 -19.61 0.29 3.19
C LYS A 71 -19.10 0.16 1.76
N ASP A 72 -18.93 1.29 1.09
CA ASP A 72 -18.37 1.31 -0.25
C ASP A 72 -16.92 0.85 -0.26
N PRO A 73 -16.47 0.12 -1.30
CA PRO A 73 -15.08 -0.29 -1.44
C PRO A 73 -14.14 0.90 -1.40
N GLY A 74 -13.00 0.77 -0.71
CA GLY A 74 -11.94 1.76 -0.83
C GLY A 74 -11.41 1.79 -2.27
N ALA A 75 -11.08 2.99 -2.76
CA ALA A 75 -10.55 3.20 -4.10
C ALA A 75 -9.19 2.52 -4.30
N GLU A 76 -8.98 1.96 -5.48
CA GLU A 76 -7.68 1.50 -5.96
C GLU A 76 -6.91 2.63 -6.64
N ALA A 77 -5.62 2.42 -6.88
CA ALA A 77 -4.72 3.34 -7.58
C ALA A 77 -4.76 4.77 -7.00
N TYR A 78 -4.90 4.92 -5.69
CA TYR A 78 -5.17 6.22 -5.05
C TYR A 78 -4.02 7.25 -5.18
N PHE A 79 -2.82 6.82 -5.59
CA PHE A 79 -1.71 7.72 -5.93
C PHE A 79 -1.52 7.95 -7.44
N LEU A 80 -2.39 7.42 -8.30
CA LEU A 80 -2.33 7.64 -9.74
C LEU A 80 -2.34 9.13 -10.12
N PRO A 81 -3.13 10.02 -9.47
CA PRO A 81 -3.05 11.46 -9.73
C PRO A 81 -1.65 12.04 -9.49
N LEU A 82 -0.92 11.53 -8.49
CA LEU A 82 0.43 11.96 -8.16
C LEU A 82 1.43 11.48 -9.23
N ALA A 83 1.28 10.23 -9.69
CA ALA A 83 2.07 9.69 -10.79
C ALA A 83 1.86 10.48 -12.09
N ARG A 84 0.61 10.81 -12.43
CA ARG A 84 0.28 11.67 -13.60
C ARG A 84 0.85 13.07 -13.49
N ALA A 85 0.88 13.65 -12.29
CA ALA A 85 1.53 14.94 -12.07
C ALA A 85 3.05 14.85 -12.26
N LEU A 86 3.68 13.80 -11.74
CA LEU A 86 5.11 13.56 -11.90
C LEU A 86 5.50 13.29 -13.35
N ARG A 87 4.78 12.41 -14.06
CA ARG A 87 5.05 12.05 -15.46
C ARG A 87 5.13 13.27 -16.37
N ARG A 88 4.32 14.30 -16.12
CA ARG A 88 4.34 15.54 -16.92
C ARG A 88 5.65 16.36 -16.78
N ALA A 89 6.50 16.01 -15.83
CA ALA A 89 7.73 16.74 -15.54
C ALA A 89 9.00 15.90 -15.66
N VAL A 90 8.91 14.58 -15.86
CA VAL A 90 10.07 13.67 -15.91
C VAL A 90 9.91 12.57 -16.96
N GLU A 91 11.02 12.26 -17.64
CA GLU A 91 11.11 11.17 -18.63
C GLU A 91 11.57 9.83 -18.00
N THR A 92 12.01 9.85 -16.74
CA THR A 92 12.46 8.65 -16.03
C THR A 92 11.32 7.65 -15.78
N LYS A 93 11.65 6.44 -15.31
CA LYS A 93 10.64 5.41 -15.02
C LYS A 93 9.78 5.78 -13.81
N VAL A 94 8.46 5.69 -13.96
CA VAL A 94 7.51 5.98 -12.87
C VAL A 94 6.86 4.68 -12.39
N ILE A 95 6.90 4.45 -11.08
CA ILE A 95 6.35 3.27 -10.42
C ILE A 95 5.16 3.69 -9.54
N LEU A 96 4.02 3.02 -9.68
CA LEU A 96 2.83 3.30 -8.88
C LEU A 96 2.59 2.26 -7.80
N VAL A 97 2.67 2.67 -6.54
CA VAL A 97 1.95 2.00 -5.45
C VAL A 97 0.62 2.72 -5.20
N GLY A 98 -0.38 2.03 -4.66
CA GLY A 98 -1.67 2.70 -4.40
C GLY A 98 -2.83 1.77 -4.16
N GLY A 99 -2.61 0.64 -3.46
CA GLY A 99 -3.70 -0.27 -3.14
C GLY A 99 -4.25 -1.08 -4.33
N LEU A 100 -3.43 -1.37 -5.34
CA LEU A 100 -3.83 -2.19 -6.50
C LEU A 100 -4.19 -3.62 -6.06
N ARG A 101 -5.40 -4.08 -6.38
CA ARG A 101 -6.00 -5.36 -5.98
C ARG A 101 -6.65 -6.11 -7.14
N ARG A 102 -7.08 -5.41 -8.18
CA ARG A 102 -7.69 -6.01 -9.37
C ARG A 102 -6.70 -6.07 -10.51
N ARG A 103 -6.69 -7.18 -11.25
CA ARG A 103 -5.95 -7.27 -12.52
C ARG A 103 -6.38 -6.18 -13.48
N GLU A 104 -7.68 -5.95 -13.57
CA GLU A 104 -8.27 -4.98 -14.49
C GLU A 104 -7.78 -3.56 -14.15
N THR A 105 -7.58 -3.25 -12.86
CA THR A 105 -7.01 -1.96 -12.44
C THR A 105 -5.50 -1.89 -12.71
N LEU A 106 -4.77 -2.99 -12.53
CA LEU A 106 -3.34 -3.06 -12.87
C LEU A 106 -3.11 -2.78 -14.36
N GLU A 107 -3.89 -3.43 -15.22
CA GLU A 107 -3.85 -3.26 -16.68
C GLU A 107 -4.24 -1.84 -17.08
N ALA A 108 -5.38 -1.33 -16.59
CA ALA A 108 -5.85 0.02 -16.91
C ALA A 108 -4.85 1.12 -16.50
N VAL A 109 -4.15 0.94 -15.38
CA VAL A 109 -3.11 1.88 -14.92
C VAL A 109 -1.88 1.86 -15.83
N LEU A 110 -1.47 0.69 -16.32
CA LEU A 110 -0.34 0.58 -17.24
C LEU A 110 -0.70 1.12 -18.62
N ASP A 111 -1.94 0.89 -19.07
CA ASP A 111 -2.48 1.42 -20.33
C ASP A 111 -2.64 2.95 -20.32
N ASP A 112 -2.79 3.58 -19.14
CA ASP A 112 -2.83 5.04 -18.97
C ASP A 112 -1.52 5.74 -19.39
N ARG A 113 -0.41 5.00 -19.54
CA ARG A 113 0.94 5.50 -19.89
C ARG A 113 1.54 6.51 -18.91
N ALA A 114 0.85 6.85 -17.81
CA ALA A 114 1.38 7.69 -16.75
C ALA A 114 2.44 6.99 -15.89
N VAL A 115 2.49 5.65 -15.93
CA VAL A 115 3.40 4.82 -15.14
C VAL A 115 4.02 3.73 -16.02
N ASP A 116 5.23 3.29 -15.69
CA ASP A 116 5.90 2.17 -16.35
C ASP A 116 5.74 0.86 -15.56
N PHE A 117 5.61 0.97 -14.25
CA PHE A 117 5.53 -0.17 -13.35
C PHE A 117 4.50 0.05 -12.25
N VAL A 118 4.06 -1.07 -11.67
CA VAL A 118 3.18 -1.11 -10.50
C VAL A 118 3.88 -1.79 -9.35
N ALA A 119 3.71 -1.24 -8.16
CA ALA A 119 4.26 -1.76 -6.92
C ALA A 119 3.15 -2.26 -5.99
N MET A 120 3.39 -3.43 -5.41
CA MET A 120 2.52 -4.05 -4.42
C MET A 120 3.36 -4.53 -3.24
N ALA A 121 2.81 -4.47 -2.03
CA ALA A 121 3.48 -4.97 -0.83
C ALA A 121 2.57 -5.95 -0.07
N ARG A 122 1.46 -5.44 0.48
CA ARG A 122 0.49 -6.23 1.25
C ARG A 122 -0.10 -7.45 0.49
N PRO A 123 -0.33 -7.41 -0.83
CA PRO A 123 -0.68 -8.60 -1.61
C PRO A 123 0.37 -9.71 -1.51
N PHE A 124 1.66 -9.42 -1.72
CA PHE A 124 2.73 -10.42 -1.65
C PHE A 124 2.93 -11.03 -0.25
N ILE A 125 2.55 -10.31 0.82
CA ILE A 125 2.55 -10.87 2.18
C ILE A 125 1.47 -11.98 2.32
N ARG A 126 0.34 -11.86 1.63
CA ARG A 126 -0.74 -12.86 1.67
C ARG A 126 -0.53 -13.96 0.62
N GLU A 127 0.00 -13.60 -0.55
CA GLU A 127 0.17 -14.46 -1.73
C GLU A 127 1.60 -14.28 -2.28
N PRO A 128 2.60 -15.00 -1.72
CA PRO A 128 4.01 -14.82 -2.09
C PRO A 128 4.32 -15.11 -3.56
N ASP A 129 3.53 -15.95 -4.23
CA ASP A 129 3.64 -16.34 -5.63
C ASP A 129 2.75 -15.51 -6.58
N LEU A 130 2.08 -14.47 -6.07
CA LEU A 130 1.14 -13.65 -6.84
C LEU A 130 1.72 -13.09 -8.15
N ALA A 131 3.00 -12.70 -8.16
CA ALA A 131 3.63 -12.16 -9.37
C ALA A 131 3.65 -13.19 -10.51
N ARG A 132 3.96 -14.46 -10.18
CA ARG A 132 3.91 -15.57 -11.13
C ARG A 132 2.47 -15.82 -11.59
N GLN A 133 1.52 -15.88 -10.66
CA GLN A 133 0.12 -16.09 -11.00
C GLN A 133 -0.42 -15.00 -11.95
N LEU A 134 -0.07 -13.73 -11.73
CA LEU A 134 -0.44 -12.63 -12.62
C LEU A 134 0.18 -12.81 -14.02
N ALA A 135 1.46 -13.20 -14.09
CA ALA A 135 2.12 -13.51 -15.35
C ALA A 135 1.44 -14.68 -16.08
N ASP A 136 0.98 -15.69 -15.35
CA ASP A 136 0.28 -16.87 -15.85
C ASP A 136 -1.21 -16.60 -16.19
N GLY A 137 -1.64 -15.34 -16.19
CA GLY A 137 -2.99 -14.99 -16.63
C GLY A 137 -4.05 -15.00 -15.53
N ARG A 138 -3.70 -15.04 -14.24
CA ARG A 138 -4.67 -14.93 -13.12
C ARG A 138 -5.59 -13.74 -13.33
N GLN A 139 -6.89 -13.95 -13.16
CA GLN A 139 -7.93 -12.92 -13.29
C GLN A 139 -8.49 -12.48 -11.93
N GLY A 140 -9.15 -11.32 -11.92
CA GLY A 140 -9.91 -10.82 -10.78
C GLY A 140 -9.08 -10.29 -9.61
N LEU A 141 -9.61 -10.48 -8.40
CA LEU A 141 -9.07 -9.89 -7.18
C LEU A 141 -7.91 -10.70 -6.58
N VAL A 142 -6.90 -9.99 -6.09
CA VAL A 142 -5.94 -10.53 -5.13
C VAL A 142 -6.59 -10.77 -3.77
N ASP A 143 -6.02 -11.68 -2.97
CA ASP A 143 -6.61 -12.08 -1.71
C ASP A 143 -6.45 -11.01 -0.61
N CYS A 144 -5.49 -10.09 -0.71
CA CYS A 144 -5.28 -9.09 0.32
C CYS A 144 -6.42 -8.04 0.41
N VAL A 145 -7.19 -8.09 1.49
CA VAL A 145 -8.32 -7.16 1.75
C VAL A 145 -7.92 -5.85 2.42
N SER A 146 -6.63 -5.51 2.47
CA SER A 146 -6.13 -4.26 3.07
C SER A 146 -6.61 -4.05 4.52
N CYS A 147 -6.68 -5.12 5.32
CA CYS A 147 -7.12 -5.04 6.72
C CYS A 147 -6.08 -4.38 7.65
N ASN A 148 -4.86 -4.15 7.16
CA ASN A 148 -3.71 -3.58 7.88
C ASN A 148 -3.27 -4.32 9.16
N ILE A 149 -3.80 -5.52 9.44
CA ILE A 149 -3.35 -6.30 10.60
C ILE A 149 -1.85 -6.66 10.50
N CYS A 150 -1.31 -6.87 9.29
CA CYS A 150 0.14 -7.04 9.11
C CYS A 150 0.96 -5.82 9.59
N LEU A 151 0.46 -4.60 9.38
CA LEU A 151 1.08 -3.37 9.85
C LEU A 151 0.87 -3.17 11.35
N MET A 152 -0.31 -3.51 11.88
CA MET A 152 -0.58 -3.39 13.33
C MET A 152 0.41 -4.18 14.20
N HIS A 153 0.96 -5.28 13.66
CA HIS A 153 1.93 -6.13 14.35
C HIS A 153 3.39 -5.74 14.10
N GLU A 154 3.66 -4.65 13.40
CA GLU A 154 5.00 -4.10 13.24
C GLU A 154 5.65 -3.86 14.61
N GLY A 155 6.90 -4.30 14.78
CA GLY A 155 7.60 -4.25 16.07
C GLY A 155 7.12 -5.24 17.14
N HIS A 156 6.01 -5.95 16.91
CA HIS A 156 5.48 -6.95 17.86
C HIS A 156 5.73 -8.39 17.41
N HIS A 157 5.67 -8.66 16.11
CA HIS A 157 5.85 -10.00 15.54
C HIS A 157 6.54 -9.91 14.18
N SER A 158 7.19 -11.00 13.74
CA SER A 158 7.72 -11.05 12.38
C SER A 158 6.61 -10.98 11.33
N LEU A 159 6.94 -10.37 10.19
CA LEU A 159 6.01 -10.06 9.10
C LEU A 159 5.25 -11.31 8.64
N ARG A 160 3.91 -11.21 8.64
CA ARG A 160 3.01 -12.27 8.17
C ARG A 160 1.64 -11.72 7.83
N CYS A 161 0.91 -12.43 6.97
CA CYS A 161 -0.52 -12.20 6.82
C CYS A 161 -1.27 -12.89 7.96
N TRP A 162 -2.03 -12.11 8.74
CA TRP A 162 -2.83 -12.60 9.86
C TRP A 162 -4.18 -13.20 9.44
N ARG A 163 -4.50 -13.16 8.13
CA ARG A 163 -5.71 -13.80 7.56
C ARG A 163 -5.47 -15.20 7.01
N THR A 164 -4.21 -15.60 6.78
CA THR A 164 -3.87 -16.92 6.26
C THR A 164 -2.80 -17.59 7.13
N PRO A 165 -3.02 -18.81 7.65
CA PRO A 165 -4.32 -19.49 7.73
C PRO A 165 -5.28 -18.74 8.68
N ARG A 166 -6.59 -18.96 8.53
CA ARG A 166 -7.65 -18.23 9.28
C ARG A 166 -7.47 -18.27 10.80
N ARG A 167 -6.87 -19.33 11.37
CA ARG A 167 -6.55 -19.41 12.82
C ARG A 167 -5.68 -18.24 13.33
N ARG A 168 -4.90 -17.59 12.47
CA ARG A 168 -4.11 -16.40 12.85
C ARG A 168 -5.00 -15.22 13.24
N LEU A 169 -6.25 -15.14 12.75
CA LEU A 169 -7.19 -14.11 13.21
C LEU A 169 -7.55 -14.29 14.69
N VAL A 170 -7.66 -15.53 15.16
CA VAL A 170 -7.87 -15.84 16.58
C VAL A 170 -6.64 -15.43 17.40
N GLN A 171 -5.44 -15.71 16.91
CA GLN A 171 -4.19 -15.28 17.55
C GLN A 171 -4.10 -13.75 17.64
N HIS A 172 -4.44 -13.04 16.56
CA HIS A 172 -4.53 -11.58 16.56
C HIS A 172 -5.52 -11.06 17.60
N ALA A 173 -6.73 -11.64 17.65
CA ALA A 173 -7.75 -11.26 18.61
C ALA A 173 -7.28 -11.50 20.05
N ALA A 174 -6.71 -12.67 20.34
CA ALA A 174 -6.16 -12.99 21.66
C ALA A 174 -5.04 -12.03 22.07
N TYR A 175 -4.09 -11.72 21.16
CA TYR A 175 -3.01 -10.76 21.42
C TYR A 175 -3.54 -9.35 21.70
N ARG A 176 -4.56 -8.92 20.96
CA ARG A 176 -5.21 -7.62 21.17
C ARG A 176 -5.91 -7.55 22.53
N LEU A 177 -6.69 -8.59 22.87
CA LEU A 177 -7.50 -8.65 24.09
C LEU A 177 -6.64 -8.78 25.35
N SER A 178 -5.49 -9.45 25.27
CA SER A 178 -4.51 -9.52 26.36
C SER A 178 -3.66 -8.25 26.54
N GLY A 179 -3.94 -7.20 25.77
CA GLY A 179 -3.22 -5.93 25.85
C GLY A 179 -1.84 -5.94 25.18
N GLY A 180 -1.57 -6.88 24.26
CA GLY A 180 -0.27 -7.03 23.60
C GLY A 180 0.23 -5.75 22.92
N PHE A 181 -0.66 -5.00 22.27
CA PHE A 181 -0.33 -3.72 21.63
C PHE A 181 -0.12 -2.54 22.59
N ARG A 182 -0.38 -2.71 23.90
CA ARG A 182 -0.07 -1.68 24.91
C ARG A 182 1.36 -1.75 25.39
N ARG A 183 2.06 -2.87 25.12
CA ARG A 183 3.46 -3.05 25.46
C ARG A 183 4.32 -2.39 24.39
N ALA A 184 5.40 -1.71 24.79
CA ALA A 184 6.34 -1.16 23.82
C ALA A 184 6.87 -2.29 22.91
N PRO A 185 7.03 -2.05 21.60
CA PRO A 185 7.62 -3.04 20.70
C PRO A 185 9.03 -3.37 21.15
N THR A 186 9.38 -4.66 21.16
CA THR A 186 10.73 -5.10 21.52
C THR A 186 11.65 -4.83 20.33
N ILE A 187 12.19 -3.62 20.23
CA ILE A 187 13.23 -3.29 19.26
C ILE A 187 14.56 -3.80 19.83
N ALA A 188 14.88 -5.06 19.52
CA ALA A 188 16.21 -5.58 19.80
C ALA A 188 17.19 -4.98 18.79
N VAL A 189 17.92 -3.95 19.20
CA VAL A 189 19.13 -3.52 18.48
C VAL A 189 20.14 -4.66 18.68
N LYS A 190 20.53 -5.33 17.60
CA LYS A 190 21.68 -6.24 17.66
C LYS A 190 22.89 -5.38 18.03
N SER A 191 23.49 -5.64 19.19
CA SER A 191 24.87 -5.21 19.45
C SER A 191 25.79 -6.02 18.55
N ASP A 192 26.76 -5.35 17.92
CA ASP A 192 27.80 -5.97 17.10
C ASP A 192 28.58 -7.06 17.86
#